data_AF-A0A375IX80-F1
#
_entry.id   AF-A0A375IX80-F1
#
_cell.length_a   1.000
_cell.length_b   1.000
_cell.length_c   1.000
_cell.angle_alpha   90.00
_cell.angle_beta   90.00
_cell.angle_gamma   90.00
#
_symmetry.space_group_name_H-M   'P 1'
#
loop_
_entity.id
_entity.type
_entity.pdbx_description
1 polymer ?
#
loop_
_entity_poly.entity_id
_entity_poly.type
_entity_poly.pdbx_seq_one_letter_code
_entity_poly.pdbx_strand_id
1 'polypeptide(L)'
;MRSTKQGEFKKPHAAAHARRKFHELHAVRPNSVTEQALARIGELYDIEREIRGKPPDLRREIRQREAVPRLASPGLARRDSG
;
A
#
# COMPACT_ATOMS: atom_id res chain seq x y z
N MET A 1 3.46 12.12 -34.09
CA MET A 1 4.23 11.42 -33.05
C MET A 1 3.97 12.09 -31.71
N ARG A 2 3.30 11.43 -30.75
CA ARG A 2 3.15 11.95 -29.39
C ARG A 2 3.99 11.08 -28.46
N SER A 3 5.10 11.65 -28.01
CA SER A 3 6.09 11.01 -27.14
C SER A 3 5.51 10.92 -25.73
N THR A 4 5.16 9.71 -25.27
CA THR A 4 4.80 9.48 -23.87
C THR A 4 6.09 9.41 -23.06
N LYS A 5 6.39 10.50 -22.34
CA LYS A 5 7.42 10.48 -21.30
C LYS A 5 7.04 9.39 -20.30
N GLN A 6 7.84 8.33 -20.27
CA GLN A 6 7.74 7.31 -19.23
C GLN A 6 8.07 7.99 -17.90
N GLY A 7 7.03 8.19 -17.08
CA GLY A 7 7.19 8.71 -15.73
C GLY A 7 8.08 7.78 -14.92
N GLU A 8 9.04 8.35 -14.20
CA GLU A 8 9.87 7.64 -13.23
C GLU A 8 9.00 6.79 -12.30
N PHE A 9 9.04 5.47 -12.52
CA PHE A 9 8.50 4.50 -11.60
C PHE A 9 9.39 4.49 -10.35
N LYS A 10 8.99 5.23 -9.32
CA LYS A 10 9.61 5.16 -7.99
C LYS A 10 9.53 3.71 -7.49
N LYS A 11 10.72 3.16 -7.22
CA LYS A 11 11.02 1.73 -7.09
C LYS A 11 10.05 0.99 -6.14
N PRO A 12 9.61 -0.25 -6.49
CA PRO A 12 8.76 -1.10 -5.63
C PRO A 12 9.42 -1.51 -4.29
N HIS A 13 10.70 -1.18 -4.08
CA HIS A 13 11.41 -1.40 -2.82
C HIS A 13 10.79 -0.68 -1.62
N ALA A 14 10.11 0.46 -1.81
CA ALA A 14 9.59 1.26 -0.69
C ALA A 14 8.51 0.52 0.14
N ALA A 15 7.63 -0.26 -0.50
CA ALA A 15 6.55 -0.96 0.18
C ALA A 15 7.02 -2.22 0.93
N ALA A 16 8.01 -2.93 0.38
CA ALA A 16 8.63 -4.07 1.06
C ALA A 16 9.38 -3.63 2.33
N HIS A 17 10.12 -2.52 2.25
CA HIS A 17 10.80 -1.94 3.42
C HIS A 17 9.82 -1.44 4.48
N ALA A 18 8.70 -0.82 4.09
CA ALA A 18 7.66 -0.41 5.02
C ALA A 18 7.04 -1.61 5.76
N ARG A 19 6.68 -2.68 5.05
CA ARG A 19 6.12 -3.91 5.65
C ARG A 19 7.08 -4.51 6.68
N ARG A 20 8.36 -4.60 6.33
CA ARG A 20 9.38 -5.16 7.23
C ARG A 20 9.47 -4.39 8.54
N LYS A 21 9.46 -3.04 8.48
CA LYS A 21 9.49 -2.20 9.67
C LYS A 21 8.25 -2.38 10.56
N PHE A 22 7.05 -2.45 9.99
CA PHE A 22 5.84 -2.73 10.77
C PHE A 22 5.85 -4.13 11.38
N HIS A 23 6.38 -5.11 10.66
CA HIS A 23 6.51 -6.47 11.18
C HIS A 23 7.52 -6.55 12.32
N GLU A 24 8.68 -5.90 12.20
CA GLU A 24 9.67 -5.78 13.28
C GLU A 24 9.07 -5.09 14.51
N LEU A 25 8.37 -3.96 14.33
CA LEU A 25 7.69 -3.25 15.42
C LEU A 25 6.62 -4.10 16.09
N HIS A 26 5.80 -4.81 15.31
CA HIS A 26 4.77 -5.72 15.83
C HIS A 26 5.39 -6.89 16.60
N ALA A 27 6.51 -7.45 16.11
CA ALA A 27 7.19 -8.56 16.78
C ALA A 27 7.77 -8.15 18.14
N VAL A 28 8.23 -6.91 18.28
CA VAL A 28 8.77 -6.39 19.55
C VAL A 28 7.67 -5.88 20.48
N ARG A 29 6.64 -5.21 19.93
CA ARG A 29 5.51 -4.61 20.67
C ARG A 29 4.22 -4.70 19.85
N PRO A 30 3.51 -5.83 19.91
CA PRO A 30 2.26 -5.99 19.19
C PRO A 30 1.21 -5.04 19.75
N ASN A 31 0.54 -4.31 18.87
CA ASN A 31 -0.58 -3.44 19.22
C ASN A 31 -1.53 -3.30 18.03
N SER A 32 -2.71 -2.75 18.29
CA SER A 32 -3.76 -2.58 17.28
C SER A 32 -3.31 -1.73 16.09
N VAL A 33 -2.43 -0.76 16.30
CA VAL A 33 -1.90 0.11 15.23
C VAL A 33 -1.01 -0.68 14.26
N THR A 34 -0.08 -1.49 14.79
CA THR A 34 0.83 -2.30 13.97
C THR A 34 0.10 -3.42 13.24
N GLU A 35 -0.90 -4.03 13.89
CA GLU A 35 -1.79 -5.04 13.28
C GLU A 35 -2.59 -4.44 12.13
N GLN A 36 -3.25 -3.29 12.34
CA GLN A 36 -4.01 -2.60 11.29
C GLN A 36 -3.11 -2.14 10.14
N ALA A 37 -1.90 -1.68 10.42
CA ALA A 37 -0.94 -1.31 9.40
C ALA A 37 -0.52 -2.53 8.55
N LEU A 38 -0.23 -3.67 9.18
CA LEU A 38 0.11 -4.91 8.47
C LEU A 38 -1.07 -5.43 7.63
N ALA A 39 -2.29 -5.42 8.17
CA ALA A 39 -3.49 -5.82 7.45
C ALA A 39 -3.71 -4.95 6.20
N ARG A 40 -3.64 -3.63 6.35
CA ARG A 40 -3.79 -2.69 5.22
C ARG A 40 -2.71 -2.85 4.17
N ILE A 41 -1.46 -3.11 4.58
CA ILE A 41 -0.39 -3.43 3.64
C ILE A 41 -0.73 -4.73 2.90
N GLY A 42 -1.23 -5.77 3.60
CA GLY A 42 -1.68 -7.02 3.00
C GLY A 42 -2.72 -6.81 1.89
N GLU A 43 -3.78 -6.05 2.17
CA GLU A 43 -4.84 -5.73 1.20
C GLU A 43 -4.30 -5.09 -0.09
N LEU A 44 -3.31 -4.19 0.04
CA LEU A 44 -2.69 -3.56 -1.12
C LEU A 44 -1.87 -4.55 -1.95
N TYR A 45 -1.18 -5.49 -1.30
CA TYR A 45 -0.45 -6.56 -2.00
C TYR A 45 -1.41 -7.54 -2.69
N ASP A 46 -2.59 -7.79 -2.13
CA ASP A 46 -3.61 -8.60 -2.78
C ASP A 46 -4.09 -7.96 -4.08
N ILE A 47 -4.37 -6.65 -4.06
CA ILE A 47 -4.73 -5.88 -5.27
C ILE A 47 -3.59 -5.92 -6.31
N GLU A 48 -2.35 -5.64 -5.90
CA GLU A 48 -1.21 -5.67 -6.82
C GLU A 48 -0.94 -7.07 -7.40
N ARG A 49 -1.19 -8.12 -6.62
CA ARG A 49 -1.12 -9.51 -7.11
C ARG A 49 -2.19 -9.77 -8.16
N GLU A 50 -3.42 -9.34 -7.93
CA GLU A 50 -4.54 -9.58 -8.84
C GLU A 50 -4.36 -8.85 -10.19
N ILE A 51 -3.81 -7.63 -10.17
CA ILE A 51 -3.64 -6.83 -11.39
C ILE A 51 -2.31 -7.11 -12.12
N ARG A 52 -1.48 -8.01 -11.59
CA ARG A 52 -0.22 -8.40 -12.22
C ARG A 52 -0.48 -9.02 -13.59
N GLY A 53 0.25 -8.56 -14.60
CA GLY A 53 0.09 -9.03 -15.99
C GLY A 53 -1.05 -8.36 -16.77
N LYS A 54 -1.97 -7.62 -16.12
CA LYS A 54 -3.01 -6.83 -16.80
C LYS A 54 -2.39 -5.62 -17.53
N PRO A 55 -3.03 -5.06 -18.58
CA PRO A 55 -2.56 -3.85 -19.26
C PRO A 55 -2.40 -2.65 -18.31
N PRO A 56 -1.46 -1.72 -18.58
CA PRO A 56 -1.19 -0.59 -17.68
C PRO A 56 -2.42 0.24 -17.31
N ASP A 57 -3.33 0.47 -18.25
CA ASP A 57 -4.54 1.27 -18.05
C ASP A 57 -5.49 0.59 -17.06
N LEU A 58 -5.71 -0.72 -17.23
CA LEU A 58 -6.54 -1.52 -16.34
C LEU A 58 -5.93 -1.58 -14.92
N ARG A 59 -4.61 -1.71 -14.82
CA ARG A 59 -3.93 -1.63 -13.52
C ARG A 59 -4.13 -0.26 -12.86
N ARG A 60 -4.08 0.82 -13.63
CA ARG A 60 -4.28 2.19 -13.12
C ARG A 60 -5.71 2.38 -12.64
N GLU A 61 -6.69 1.95 -13.41
CA GLU A 61 -8.11 2.04 -13.07
C GLU A 61 -8.40 1.31 -11.75
N ILE A 62 -7.95 0.05 -11.62
CA ILE A 62 -8.17 -0.75 -10.42
C ILE A 62 -7.50 -0.10 -9.20
N ARG A 63 -6.28 0.42 -9.31
CA ARG A 63 -5.65 1.16 -8.20
C ARG A 63 -6.47 2.36 -7.75
N GLN A 64 -7.01 3.14 -8.68
CA GLN A 64 -7.83 4.31 -8.34
C GLN A 64 -9.13 3.90 -7.65
N ARG A 65 -9.76 2.83 -8.13
CA ARG A 65 -11.01 2.33 -7.58
C ARG A 65 -10.84 1.65 -6.23
N GLU A 66 -9.73 0.92 -6.02
CA GLU A 66 -9.61 -0.01 -4.90
C GLU A 66 -8.47 0.32 -3.94
N ALA A 67 -7.28 0.65 -4.44
CA ALA A 67 -6.12 0.91 -3.58
C ALA A 67 -6.16 2.33 -2.96
N VAL A 68 -6.58 3.33 -3.73
CA VAL A 68 -6.63 4.73 -3.28
C VAL A 68 -7.58 4.93 -2.10
N PRO A 69 -8.83 4.42 -2.09
CA PRO A 69 -9.71 4.57 -0.94
C PRO A 69 -9.17 3.91 0.33
N ARG A 70 -8.47 2.78 0.21
CA ARG A 70 -7.83 2.07 1.33
C ARG A 70 -6.68 2.85 1.94
N LEU A 71 -5.92 3.58 1.11
CA LEU A 71 -4.87 4.49 1.56
C LEU A 71 -5.41 5.79 2.17
N ALA A 72 -6.47 6.34 1.56
CA ALA A 72 -7.10 7.59 2.00
C ALA A 72 -7.92 7.41 3.30
N SER A 73 -8.31 6.18 3.64
CA SER A 73 -9.05 5.89 4.86
C SER A 73 -8.23 6.26 6.11
N PRO A 74 -8.62 7.28 6.88
CA PRO A 74 -7.86 7.76 8.03
C PRO A 74 -8.03 6.77 9.21
N GLY A 75 -7.11 5.80 9.30
CA GLY A 75 -7.11 4.78 10.37
C GLY A 75 -5.97 4.91 11.37
N LEU A 76 -4.97 5.76 11.10
CA LEU A 76 -3.73 5.85 11.89
C LEU A 76 -3.54 7.21 12.60
N ALA A 77 -4.45 8.17 12.40
CA ALA A 77 -4.36 9.48 13.04
C ALA A 77 -5.58 9.70 13.95
N ARG A 78 -5.30 9.82 15.25
CA ARG A 78 -6.20 10.19 16.36
C ARG A 78 -6.92 9.04 17.07
N ARG A 79 -6.19 8.40 17.99
CA ARG A 79 -6.68 8.07 19.33
C ARG A 79 -5.52 8.15 20.31
N ASP A 80 -5.09 9.37 20.60
CA ASP A 80 -4.34 9.63 21.83
C ASP A 80 -5.26 9.19 22.98
N SER A 81 -4.83 8.18 23.71
CA SER A 81 -5.55 7.60 24.84
C SER A 81 -4.60 7.72 26.03
N GLY A 82 -4.98 8.51 27.03
CA GLY A 82 -4.29 8.62 28.32
C GLY A 82 -3.48 9.89 28.49
#